data_AF-A0A948NI39-F1
#
_entry.id   AF-A0A948NI39-F1
#
_cell.length_a   1.000
_cell.length_b   1.000
_cell.length_c   1.000
_cell.angle_alpha   90.00
_cell.angle_beta   90.00
_cell.angle_gamma   90.00
#
_symmetry.space_group_name_H-M   'P 1'
#
loop_
_entity.id
_entity.type
_entity.pdbx_description
1 polymer ?
#
loop_
_entity_poly.entity_id
_entity_poly.type
_entity_poly.pdbx_seq_one_letter_code
_entity_poly.pdbx_strand_id
1 'polypeptide(L)'
;MAQYLRQNYGTRATPQSEPIPDKDMVQNSAGGYTFSVGDWGRLTRFLILGSEGNTYYTSERDLTKQNVDAALRCIREDGERVVREVVAVSEAGRAPKNDPALYILAMCASKGELAVRRSALTALPQVARTGTYLLHFVSYCKAFRGWGRALRTAIGKWYTEKPAEQMAYQVAKYQSRDRWAQRDLLRLAHPVPPTETHKAVFHWVTQGWDSVPTEPPIDEATKLIWALETAKTATGKTRLALIRDYGLTHEMIPTEWKKDAEVWEALLEHMPMTAMIRNLATITRVGLLKPLSVAVSKVVKELNDV
;
A
#
# COMPACT_ATOMS: atom_id res chain seq x y z
N MET A 1 35.42 -52.32 -7.01
CA MET A 1 33.96 -52.28 -7.26
C MET A 1 33.16 -51.72 -6.08
N ALA A 2 33.22 -52.31 -4.87
CA ALA A 2 32.42 -51.84 -3.71
C ALA A 2 32.67 -50.38 -3.28
N GLN A 3 33.92 -49.90 -3.34
CA GLN A 3 34.25 -48.49 -3.03
C GLN A 3 33.74 -47.52 -4.10
N TYR A 4 33.82 -47.91 -5.39
CA TYR A 4 33.29 -47.14 -6.53
C TYR A 4 31.77 -46.99 -6.46
N LEU A 5 31.05 -48.06 -6.12
CA LEU A 5 29.59 -48.01 -5.93
C LEU A 5 29.18 -47.13 -4.73
N ARG A 6 29.93 -47.15 -3.63
CA ARG A 6 29.67 -46.29 -2.45
C ARG A 6 29.94 -44.81 -2.70
N GLN A 7 30.95 -44.48 -3.52
CA GLN A 7 31.29 -43.09 -3.86
C GLN A 7 30.34 -42.49 -4.90
N ASN A 8 29.84 -43.31 -5.84
CA ASN A 8 29.02 -42.82 -6.95
C ASN A 8 27.51 -43.03 -6.77
N TYR A 9 27.07 -43.75 -5.74
CA TYR A 9 25.64 -43.98 -5.44
C TYR A 9 25.38 -43.95 -3.92
N GLY A 10 25.99 -42.97 -3.23
CA GLY A 10 25.85 -42.76 -1.79
C GLY A 10 25.08 -41.49 -1.47
N THR A 11 24.18 -41.54 -0.48
CA THR A 11 23.37 -40.38 -0.03
C THR A 11 24.07 -39.51 1.02
N ARG A 12 25.26 -39.91 1.50
CA ARG A 12 26.01 -39.18 2.55
C ARG A 12 26.91 -38.06 1.99
N ALA A 13 27.29 -38.14 0.72
CA ALA A 13 28.11 -37.15 0.04
C ALA A 13 27.81 -37.20 -1.46
N THR A 14 26.86 -36.38 -1.91
CA THR A 14 26.49 -36.23 -3.33
C THR A 14 26.96 -34.86 -3.82
N PRO A 15 27.70 -34.77 -4.94
CA PRO A 15 28.07 -33.48 -5.53
C PRO A 15 26.84 -32.63 -5.84
N GLN A 16 26.92 -31.30 -5.70
CA GLN A 16 25.77 -30.42 -5.96
C GLN A 16 25.30 -30.47 -7.43
N SER A 17 26.15 -30.92 -8.36
CA SER A 17 25.80 -31.13 -9.77
C SER A 17 24.91 -32.36 -10.01
N GLU A 18 24.61 -33.14 -8.98
CA GLU A 18 23.78 -34.35 -9.06
C GLU A 18 22.66 -34.31 -8.00
N PRO A 19 21.47 -34.87 -8.29
CA PRO A 19 20.44 -35.05 -7.27
C PRO A 19 20.88 -36.11 -6.26
N ILE A 20 20.60 -35.88 -4.98
CA ILE A 20 20.78 -36.92 -3.96
C ILE A 20 19.87 -38.11 -4.31
N PRO A 21 20.39 -39.35 -4.34
CA PRO A 21 19.57 -40.53 -4.62
C PRO A 21 18.33 -40.59 -3.72
N ASP A 22 17.19 -40.97 -4.29
CA ASP A 22 15.88 -41.08 -3.63
C ASP A 22 15.33 -39.76 -3.03
N LYS A 23 15.81 -38.60 -3.50
CA LYS A 23 15.27 -37.29 -3.13
C LYS A 23 14.72 -36.54 -4.34
N ASP A 24 13.54 -35.94 -4.16
CA ASP A 24 12.93 -35.06 -5.16
C ASP A 24 13.64 -33.70 -5.17
N MET A 25 14.72 -33.62 -5.95
CA MET A 25 15.51 -32.42 -6.15
C MET A 25 15.37 -31.89 -7.58
N VAL A 26 15.36 -30.57 -7.72
CA VAL A 26 15.28 -29.86 -8.99
C VAL A 26 16.55 -29.07 -9.24
N GLN A 27 16.96 -28.97 -10.51
CA GLN A 27 18.11 -28.16 -10.89
C GLN A 27 17.78 -26.67 -10.74
N ASN A 28 18.65 -25.91 -10.09
CA ASN A 28 18.56 -24.47 -9.92
C ASN A 28 19.21 -23.72 -11.09
N SER A 29 19.07 -22.39 -11.12
CA SER A 29 19.60 -21.55 -12.20
C SER A 29 21.14 -21.53 -12.32
N ALA A 30 21.87 -22.00 -11.31
CA ALA A 30 23.33 -22.14 -11.33
C ALA A 30 23.79 -23.55 -11.74
N GLY A 31 22.85 -24.44 -12.10
CA GLY A 31 23.12 -25.80 -12.56
C GLY A 31 23.22 -26.86 -11.45
N GLY A 32 23.12 -26.47 -10.19
CA GLY A 32 23.14 -27.40 -9.04
C GLY A 32 21.75 -27.88 -8.62
N TYR A 33 21.63 -29.02 -7.96
CA TYR A 33 20.36 -29.59 -7.49
C TYR A 33 20.00 -29.07 -6.10
N THR A 34 18.72 -28.71 -5.92
CA THR A 34 18.16 -28.17 -4.68
C THR A 34 16.73 -28.67 -4.45
N PHE A 35 16.19 -28.50 -3.24
CA PHE A 35 14.79 -28.81 -2.97
C PHE A 35 13.87 -27.69 -3.48
N SER A 36 12.74 -28.08 -4.07
CA SER A 36 11.73 -27.14 -4.52
C SER A 36 11.05 -26.47 -3.33
N VAL A 37 10.98 -25.13 -3.34
CA VAL A 37 10.20 -24.35 -2.40
C VAL A 37 8.76 -24.41 -2.91
N GLY A 38 7.96 -25.32 -2.36
CA GLY A 38 6.57 -25.53 -2.79
C GLY A 38 5.74 -24.24 -2.83
N ASP A 39 4.58 -24.30 -3.49
CA ASP A 39 3.80 -23.12 -3.85
C ASP A 39 3.45 -22.22 -2.65
N TRP A 40 3.12 -22.79 -1.49
CA TRP A 40 2.88 -22.03 -0.25
C TRP A 40 4.10 -21.27 0.25
N GLY A 41 5.28 -21.91 0.22
CA GLY A 41 6.54 -21.24 0.59
C GLY A 41 6.86 -20.12 -0.39
N ARG A 42 6.55 -20.32 -1.67
CA ARG A 42 6.72 -19.32 -2.71
C ARG A 42 5.75 -18.14 -2.57
N LEU A 43 4.48 -18.41 -2.28
CA LEU A 43 3.47 -17.39 -1.98
C LEU A 43 3.93 -16.51 -0.83
N THR A 44 4.39 -17.12 0.28
CA THR A 44 4.92 -16.38 1.44
C THR A 44 6.11 -15.51 1.04
N ARG A 45 7.07 -16.03 0.26
CA ARG A 45 8.20 -15.24 -0.23
C ARG A 45 7.75 -14.09 -1.10
N PHE A 46 6.78 -14.30 -1.98
CA PHE A 46 6.27 -13.23 -2.84
C PHE A 46 5.54 -12.15 -2.02
N LEU A 47 4.77 -12.52 -1.00
CA LEU A 47 4.10 -11.57 -0.11
C LEU A 47 5.09 -10.69 0.67
N ILE A 48 6.26 -11.23 1.05
CA ILE A 48 7.26 -10.51 1.86
C ILE A 48 8.25 -9.74 0.98
N LEU A 49 8.78 -10.37 -0.08
CA LEU A 49 9.88 -9.86 -0.88
C LEU A 49 9.44 -9.18 -2.17
N GLY A 50 8.22 -9.46 -2.65
CA GLY A 50 7.78 -9.07 -3.98
C GLY A 50 8.55 -9.76 -5.11
N SER A 51 8.59 -9.12 -6.27
CA SER A 51 9.34 -9.57 -7.44
C SER A 51 10.05 -8.44 -8.18
N GLU A 52 10.05 -7.22 -7.62
CA GLU A 52 10.72 -6.06 -8.21
C GLU A 52 12.24 -6.20 -8.11
N GLY A 53 12.94 -5.94 -9.21
CA GLY A 53 14.39 -6.15 -9.31
C GLY A 53 14.75 -7.56 -9.76
N ASN A 54 15.74 -7.65 -10.65
CA ASN A 54 16.27 -8.94 -11.08
C ASN A 54 16.90 -9.66 -9.87
N THR A 55 16.68 -10.97 -9.78
CA THR A 55 17.63 -11.80 -9.02
C THR A 55 18.87 -11.98 -9.86
N TYR A 56 20.00 -12.30 -9.24
CA TYR A 56 21.26 -12.54 -9.96
C TYR A 56 21.12 -13.52 -11.14
N TYR A 57 20.15 -14.44 -11.07
CA TYR A 57 19.94 -15.49 -12.08
C TYR A 57 18.60 -15.43 -12.85
N THR A 58 17.67 -14.55 -12.51
CA THR A 58 16.32 -14.52 -13.11
C THR A 58 15.81 -13.09 -13.30
N SER A 59 15.20 -12.82 -14.45
CA SER A 59 14.55 -11.54 -14.76
C SER A 59 13.34 -11.28 -13.85
N GLU A 60 13.05 -10.01 -13.58
CA GLU A 60 11.86 -9.56 -12.82
C GLU A 60 10.55 -10.08 -13.44
N ARG A 61 10.45 -10.09 -14.77
CA ARG A 61 9.25 -10.56 -15.49
C ARG A 61 9.00 -12.05 -15.24
N ASP A 62 10.03 -12.86 -15.34
CA ASP A 62 9.89 -14.32 -15.19
C ASP A 62 9.67 -14.69 -13.73
N LEU A 63 10.35 -14.01 -12.79
CA LEU A 63 10.10 -14.18 -11.36
C LEU A 63 8.64 -13.84 -11.01
N THR A 64 8.12 -12.74 -11.56
CA THR A 64 6.72 -12.34 -11.37
C THR A 64 5.77 -13.42 -11.88
N LYS A 65 5.91 -13.88 -13.13
CA LYS A 65 5.05 -14.95 -13.68
C LYS A 65 5.06 -16.19 -12.80
N GLN A 66 6.25 -16.64 -12.43
CA GLN A 66 6.41 -17.84 -11.63
C GLN A 66 5.77 -17.73 -10.23
N ASN A 67 5.87 -16.56 -9.59
CA ASN A 67 5.19 -16.28 -8.31
C ASN A 67 3.66 -16.23 -8.47
N VAL A 68 3.18 -15.62 -9.55
CA VAL A 68 1.73 -15.53 -9.86
C VAL A 68 1.14 -16.90 -10.17
N ASP A 69 1.86 -17.75 -10.90
CA ASP A 69 1.41 -19.11 -11.20
C ASP A 69 1.32 -19.97 -9.93
N ALA A 70 2.28 -19.82 -9.01
CA ALA A 70 2.23 -20.46 -7.70
C ALA A 70 1.05 -19.95 -6.87
N ALA A 71 0.81 -18.63 -6.85
CA ALA A 71 -0.35 -18.06 -6.18
C ALA A 71 -1.68 -18.58 -6.76
N LEU A 72 -1.78 -18.73 -8.08
CA LEU A 72 -2.96 -19.34 -8.71
C LEU A 72 -3.15 -20.80 -8.31
N ARG A 73 -2.07 -21.58 -8.16
CA ARG A 73 -2.14 -22.95 -7.63
C ARG A 73 -2.62 -22.94 -6.17
N CYS A 74 -2.06 -22.10 -5.31
CA CYS A 74 -2.53 -21.96 -3.93
C CYS A 74 -4.01 -21.54 -3.84
N ILE A 75 -4.47 -20.61 -4.70
CA ILE A 75 -5.88 -20.17 -4.71
C ILE A 75 -6.82 -21.32 -5.09
N ARG A 76 -6.40 -22.20 -6.02
CA ARG A 76 -7.18 -23.38 -6.40
C ARG A 76 -7.18 -24.46 -5.32
N GLU A 77 -6.07 -24.61 -4.61
CA GLU A 77 -5.91 -25.58 -3.52
C GLU A 77 -6.69 -25.16 -2.27
N ASP A 78 -6.46 -23.94 -1.76
CA ASP A 78 -7.14 -23.38 -0.58
C ASP A 78 -7.11 -21.83 -0.63
N GLY A 79 -8.01 -21.24 -1.42
CA GLY A 79 -8.06 -19.78 -1.57
C GLY A 79 -8.45 -19.03 -0.29
N GLU A 80 -9.16 -19.65 0.66
CA GLU A 80 -9.46 -19.00 1.94
C GLU A 80 -8.21 -18.89 2.82
N ARG A 81 -7.34 -19.90 2.80
CA ARG A 81 -6.02 -19.81 3.42
C ARG A 81 -5.16 -18.73 2.78
N VAL A 82 -5.19 -18.58 1.45
CA VAL A 82 -4.48 -17.48 0.77
C VAL A 82 -4.94 -16.12 1.30
N VAL A 83 -6.25 -15.90 1.44
CA VAL A 83 -6.78 -14.64 2.00
C VAL A 83 -6.31 -14.43 3.45
N ARG A 84 -6.31 -15.48 4.29
CA ARG A 84 -5.79 -15.39 5.67
C ARG A 84 -4.31 -15.02 5.71
N GLU A 85 -3.48 -15.63 4.85
CA GLU A 85 -2.04 -15.33 4.78
C GLU A 85 -1.78 -13.88 4.31
N VAL A 86 -2.56 -13.39 3.33
CA VAL A 86 -2.50 -12.00 2.86
C VAL A 86 -2.81 -11.01 3.98
N VAL A 87 -3.91 -11.24 4.71
CA VAL A 87 -4.29 -10.39 5.85
C VAL A 87 -3.21 -10.41 6.92
N ALA A 88 -2.76 -11.61 7.32
CA ALA A 88 -1.75 -11.76 8.36
C ALA A 88 -0.43 -11.04 8.03
N VAL A 89 0.04 -11.12 6.77
CA VAL A 89 1.26 -10.41 6.34
C VAL A 89 1.05 -8.89 6.34
N SER A 90 -0.12 -8.42 5.88
CA SER A 90 -0.42 -6.99 5.80
C SER A 90 -0.55 -6.33 7.18
N GLU A 91 -1.31 -6.95 8.08
CA GLU A 91 -1.56 -6.44 9.43
C GLU A 91 -0.31 -6.45 10.29
N ALA A 92 0.47 -7.53 10.24
CA ALA A 92 1.71 -7.65 11.00
C ALA A 92 2.85 -6.77 10.46
N GLY A 93 2.66 -6.09 9.32
CA GLY A 93 3.69 -5.20 8.74
C GLY A 93 4.99 -5.91 8.36
N ARG A 94 4.93 -7.21 8.07
CA ARG A 94 6.11 -8.06 7.82
C ARG A 94 6.80 -7.80 6.48
N ALA A 95 6.06 -7.22 5.54
CA ALA A 95 6.55 -6.89 4.21
C ALA A 95 6.92 -5.40 4.12
N PRO A 96 8.08 -5.02 3.55
CA PRO A 96 8.43 -3.62 3.33
C PRO A 96 7.45 -2.88 2.42
N LYS A 97 6.77 -3.60 1.53
CA LYS A 97 5.75 -3.09 0.61
C LYS A 97 4.48 -3.92 0.72
N ASN A 98 3.33 -3.26 0.66
CA ASN A 98 2.02 -3.92 0.73
C ASN A 98 1.48 -4.32 -0.66
N ASP A 99 2.14 -3.90 -1.73
CA ASP A 99 1.74 -4.11 -3.13
C ASP A 99 1.51 -5.59 -3.47
N PRO A 100 2.37 -6.56 -3.07
CA PRO A 100 2.12 -7.98 -3.32
C PRO A 100 0.84 -8.48 -2.63
N ALA A 101 0.58 -8.05 -1.39
CA ALA A 101 -0.63 -8.43 -0.65
C ALA A 101 -1.90 -7.91 -1.36
N LEU A 102 -1.89 -6.66 -1.82
CA LEU A 102 -2.99 -6.07 -2.60
C LEU A 102 -3.21 -6.79 -3.93
N TYR A 103 -2.13 -7.17 -4.61
CA TYR A 103 -2.17 -7.91 -5.87
C TYR A 103 -2.80 -9.30 -5.69
N ILE A 104 -2.34 -10.06 -4.69
CA ILE A 104 -2.88 -11.40 -4.38
C ILE A 104 -4.34 -11.30 -3.89
N LEU A 105 -4.69 -10.28 -3.11
CA LEU A 105 -6.08 -10.04 -2.73
C LEU A 105 -6.97 -9.78 -3.96
N ALA A 106 -6.49 -8.99 -4.92
CA ALA A 106 -7.19 -8.74 -6.19
C ALA A 106 -7.34 -10.02 -7.02
N MET A 107 -6.33 -10.90 -7.02
CA MET A 107 -6.43 -12.24 -7.64
C MET A 107 -7.49 -13.09 -6.95
N CYS A 108 -7.51 -13.16 -5.62
CA CYS A 108 -8.53 -13.90 -4.85
C CYS A 108 -9.93 -13.36 -5.14
N ALA A 109 -10.09 -12.03 -5.15
CA ALA A 109 -11.35 -11.35 -5.47
C ALA A 109 -11.82 -11.58 -6.91
N SER A 110 -10.93 -11.97 -7.84
CA SER A 110 -11.25 -12.06 -9.28
C SER A 110 -11.27 -13.48 -9.84
N LYS A 111 -10.35 -14.33 -9.40
CA LYS A 111 -10.07 -15.65 -9.95
C LYS A 111 -10.45 -16.80 -9.00
N GLY A 112 -10.63 -16.52 -7.71
CA GLY A 112 -11.08 -17.53 -6.74
C GLY A 112 -12.51 -17.99 -6.99
N GLU A 113 -12.91 -19.07 -6.33
CA GLU A 113 -14.32 -19.52 -6.25
C GLU A 113 -15.19 -18.52 -5.45
N LEU A 114 -16.51 -18.67 -5.48
CA LEU A 114 -17.44 -17.71 -4.87
C LEU A 114 -17.12 -17.39 -3.40
N ALA A 115 -16.81 -18.41 -2.59
CA ALA A 115 -16.43 -18.24 -1.18
C ALA A 115 -15.15 -17.40 -1.02
N VAL A 116 -14.12 -17.71 -1.81
CA VAL A 116 -12.84 -16.99 -1.83
C VAL A 116 -13.02 -15.54 -2.27
N ARG A 117 -13.82 -15.28 -3.32
CA ARG A 117 -14.10 -13.92 -3.79
C ARG A 117 -14.78 -13.08 -2.71
N ARG A 118 -15.73 -13.67 -1.98
CA ARG A 118 -16.41 -13.01 -0.86
C ARG A 118 -15.43 -12.74 0.28
N SER A 119 -14.65 -13.75 0.67
CA SER A 119 -13.63 -13.62 1.72
C SER A 119 -12.62 -12.51 1.42
N ALA A 120 -12.08 -12.48 0.20
CA ALA A 120 -11.14 -11.44 -0.24
C ALA A 120 -11.75 -10.03 -0.21
N LEU A 121 -12.99 -9.88 -0.68
CA LEU A 121 -13.66 -8.58 -0.69
C LEU A 121 -14.06 -8.11 0.72
N THR A 122 -14.42 -9.02 1.63
CA THR A 122 -14.65 -8.72 3.04
C THR A 122 -13.35 -8.29 3.75
N ALA A 123 -12.22 -8.92 3.41
CA ALA A 123 -10.91 -8.58 3.95
C ALA A 123 -10.31 -7.27 3.41
N LEU A 124 -10.93 -6.66 2.39
CA LEU A 124 -10.40 -5.47 1.72
C LEU A 124 -10.00 -4.34 2.68
N PRO A 125 -10.80 -3.92 3.68
CA PRO A 125 -10.41 -2.82 4.57
C PRO A 125 -9.20 -3.13 5.47
N GLN A 126 -8.93 -4.42 5.75
CA GLN A 126 -7.79 -4.86 6.56
C GLN A 126 -6.47 -4.74 5.80
N VAL A 127 -6.50 -5.01 4.49
CA VAL A 127 -5.31 -4.97 3.62
C VAL A 127 -5.14 -3.58 3.00
N ALA A 128 -6.21 -3.01 2.46
CA ALA A 128 -6.25 -1.69 1.84
C ALA A 128 -6.57 -0.59 2.87
N ARG A 129 -5.66 -0.39 3.84
CA ARG A 129 -5.88 0.52 4.99
C ARG A 129 -5.94 2.01 4.64
N THR A 130 -5.36 2.41 3.51
CA THR A 130 -5.30 3.80 3.06
C THR A 130 -5.94 3.98 1.68
N GLY A 131 -6.29 5.22 1.33
CA GLY A 131 -6.81 5.55 0.01
C GLY A 131 -5.86 5.14 -1.12
N THR A 132 -4.54 5.26 -0.94
CA THR A 132 -3.55 4.75 -1.90
C THR A 132 -3.68 3.26 -2.12
N TYR A 133 -3.81 2.46 -1.05
CA TYR A 133 -3.94 1.01 -1.18
C TYR A 133 -5.25 0.57 -1.82
N LEU A 134 -6.35 1.30 -1.58
CA LEU A 134 -7.61 1.06 -2.29
C LEU A 134 -7.45 1.28 -3.80
N LEU A 135 -6.80 2.38 -4.20
CA LEU A 135 -6.57 2.71 -5.61
C LEU A 135 -5.65 1.68 -6.29
N HIS A 136 -4.60 1.22 -5.60
CA HIS A 136 -3.74 0.10 -6.02
C HIS A 136 -4.55 -1.19 -6.24
N PHE A 137 -5.35 -1.59 -5.26
CA PHE A 137 -6.22 -2.77 -5.36
C PHE A 137 -7.17 -2.70 -6.56
N VAL A 138 -7.79 -1.55 -6.81
CA VAL A 138 -8.68 -1.35 -7.96
C VAL A 138 -7.91 -1.39 -9.28
N SER A 139 -6.70 -0.83 -9.32
CA SER A 139 -5.80 -0.93 -10.48
C SER A 139 -5.51 -2.40 -10.83
N TYR A 140 -5.20 -3.24 -9.85
CA TYR A 140 -5.01 -4.67 -10.07
C TYR A 140 -6.30 -5.40 -10.46
N CYS A 141 -7.43 -5.11 -9.82
CA CYS A 141 -8.71 -5.70 -10.18
C CYS A 141 -9.10 -5.41 -11.64
N LYS A 142 -8.80 -4.21 -12.15
CA LYS A 142 -9.04 -3.82 -13.55
C LYS A 142 -8.35 -4.76 -14.55
N ALA A 143 -7.19 -5.31 -14.18
CA ALA A 143 -6.47 -6.27 -15.02
C ALA A 143 -7.11 -7.66 -15.04
N PHE A 144 -8.00 -7.99 -14.09
CA PHE A 144 -8.54 -9.34 -13.92
C PHE A 144 -10.05 -9.46 -14.15
N ARG A 145 -10.81 -8.38 -13.94
CA ARG A 145 -12.28 -8.38 -13.94
C ARG A 145 -12.88 -6.99 -14.17
N GLY A 146 -14.19 -6.96 -14.46
CA GLY A 146 -15.01 -5.74 -14.48
C GLY A 146 -15.72 -5.42 -13.16
N TRP A 147 -16.49 -4.33 -13.17
CA TRP A 147 -17.24 -3.77 -12.03
C TRP A 147 -18.57 -4.48 -11.76
N GLY A 148 -18.48 -5.69 -11.21
CA GLY A 148 -19.66 -6.44 -10.73
C GLY A 148 -20.19 -5.92 -9.38
N ARG A 149 -21.42 -6.33 -9.03
CA ARG A 149 -22.11 -5.95 -7.77
C ARG A 149 -21.23 -6.14 -6.53
N ALA A 150 -20.57 -7.29 -6.40
CA ALA A 150 -19.73 -7.59 -5.24
C ALA A 150 -18.56 -6.60 -5.07
N LEU A 151 -17.89 -6.24 -6.16
CA LEU A 151 -16.78 -5.27 -6.12
C LEU A 151 -17.29 -3.87 -5.76
N ARG A 152 -18.39 -3.43 -6.39
CA ARG A 152 -19.05 -2.15 -6.05
C ARG A 152 -19.41 -2.07 -4.58
N THR A 153 -20.03 -3.13 -4.05
CA THR A 153 -20.42 -3.19 -2.64
C THR A 153 -19.22 -3.14 -1.70
N ALA A 154 -18.14 -3.88 -1.98
CA ALA A 154 -16.94 -3.88 -1.14
C ALA A 154 -16.23 -2.53 -1.14
N ILE A 155 -16.07 -1.91 -2.31
CA ILE A 155 -15.50 -0.56 -2.42
C ILE A 155 -16.42 0.46 -1.74
N GLY A 156 -17.73 0.36 -1.92
CA GLY A 156 -18.68 1.24 -1.26
C GLY A 156 -18.57 1.15 0.28
N LYS A 157 -18.51 -0.07 0.82
CA LYS A 157 -18.30 -0.31 2.26
C LYS A 157 -17.01 0.33 2.78
N TRP A 158 -15.93 0.29 1.99
CA TRP A 158 -14.68 0.94 2.36
C TRP A 158 -14.85 2.45 2.63
N TYR A 159 -15.72 3.13 1.88
CA TYR A 159 -16.05 4.54 2.07
C TYR A 159 -17.05 4.80 3.20
N THR A 160 -17.94 3.86 3.51
CA THR A 160 -19.09 4.10 4.40
C THR A 160 -18.93 3.53 5.80
N GLU A 161 -18.00 2.60 6.01
CA GLU A 161 -17.80 1.94 7.31
C GLU A 161 -16.81 2.70 8.21
N LYS A 162 -16.00 3.61 7.66
CA LYS A 162 -15.12 4.49 8.44
C LYS A 162 -15.90 5.72 8.95
N PRO A 163 -15.51 6.31 10.09
CA PRO A 163 -16.04 7.61 10.49
C PRO A 163 -15.79 8.68 9.43
N ALA A 164 -16.73 9.62 9.28
CA ALA A 164 -16.70 10.61 8.19
C ALA A 164 -15.44 11.49 8.21
N GLU A 165 -14.94 11.85 9.40
CA GLU A 165 -13.70 12.60 9.60
C GLU A 165 -12.48 11.83 9.08
N GLN A 166 -12.35 10.55 9.46
CA GLN A 166 -11.28 9.69 8.95
C GLN A 166 -11.41 9.52 7.43
N MET A 167 -12.64 9.41 6.91
CA MET A 167 -12.87 9.34 5.47
C MET A 167 -12.43 10.63 4.77
N ALA A 168 -12.79 11.80 5.29
CA ALA A 168 -12.33 13.09 4.77
C ALA A 168 -10.80 13.15 4.70
N TYR A 169 -10.10 12.73 5.76
CA TYR A 169 -8.64 12.63 5.75
C TYR A 169 -8.13 11.70 4.62
N GLN A 170 -8.73 10.52 4.45
CA GLN A 170 -8.32 9.57 3.41
C GLN A 170 -8.48 10.15 2.00
N VAL A 171 -9.63 10.78 1.68
CA VAL A 171 -9.84 11.36 0.34
C VAL A 171 -9.05 12.64 0.11
N ALA A 172 -8.82 13.43 1.16
CA ALA A 172 -8.02 14.66 1.08
C ALA A 172 -6.55 14.36 0.86
N LYS A 173 -5.99 13.38 1.59
CA LYS A 173 -4.58 13.00 1.52
C LYS A 173 -4.24 12.17 0.27
N TYR A 174 -5.11 11.22 -0.06
CA TYR A 174 -4.84 10.20 -1.08
C TYR A 174 -5.78 10.34 -2.28
N GLN A 175 -5.73 11.49 -2.94
CA GLN A 175 -6.68 11.86 -4.00
C GLN A 175 -6.59 10.96 -5.25
N SER A 176 -5.38 10.60 -5.66
CA SER A 176 -5.17 9.76 -6.83
C SER A 176 -3.88 8.92 -6.76
N ARG A 177 -3.89 7.79 -7.46
CA ARG A 177 -2.77 6.85 -7.59
C ARG A 177 -3.04 5.92 -8.77
N ASP A 178 -2.01 5.49 -9.48
CA ASP A 178 -2.11 4.49 -10.55
C ASP A 178 -3.19 4.80 -11.62
N ARG A 179 -3.35 6.09 -11.95
CA ARG A 179 -4.37 6.61 -12.88
C ARG A 179 -5.82 6.41 -12.43
N TRP A 180 -6.03 6.18 -11.13
CA TRP A 180 -7.33 6.20 -10.49
C TRP A 180 -7.41 7.36 -9.49
N ALA A 181 -8.54 8.05 -9.45
CA ALA A 181 -8.87 9.01 -8.42
C ALA A 181 -9.97 8.48 -7.49
N GLN A 182 -10.03 9.00 -6.26
CA GLN A 182 -11.15 8.71 -5.33
C GLN A 182 -12.51 9.04 -5.97
N ARG A 183 -12.56 10.11 -6.77
CA ARG A 183 -13.72 10.50 -7.58
C ARG A 183 -14.22 9.38 -8.49
N ASP A 184 -13.32 8.64 -9.13
CA ASP A 184 -13.69 7.57 -10.04
C ASP A 184 -14.33 6.40 -9.28
N LEU A 185 -13.75 6.04 -8.13
CA LEU A 185 -14.25 4.96 -7.29
C LEU A 185 -15.63 5.29 -6.71
N LEU A 186 -15.85 6.52 -6.23
CA LEU A 186 -17.17 6.96 -5.77
C LEU A 186 -18.21 6.89 -6.90
N ARG A 187 -17.85 7.31 -8.11
CA ARG A 187 -18.73 7.26 -9.30
C ARG A 187 -19.05 5.84 -9.75
N LEU A 188 -18.14 4.89 -9.59
CA LEU A 188 -18.32 3.52 -10.06
C LEU A 188 -18.95 2.61 -8.99
N ALA A 189 -18.64 2.84 -7.71
CA ALA A 189 -19.17 2.06 -6.60
C ALA A 189 -20.58 2.51 -6.17
N HIS A 190 -20.91 3.79 -6.39
CA HIS A 190 -22.18 4.41 -5.96
C HIS A 190 -22.51 4.15 -4.48
N PRO A 191 -21.59 4.42 -3.52
CA PRO A 191 -21.91 4.28 -2.11
C PRO A 191 -23.03 5.23 -1.70
N VAL A 192 -23.97 4.73 -0.91
CA VAL A 192 -24.96 5.57 -0.24
C VAL A 192 -24.32 6.14 1.02
N PRO A 193 -24.18 7.47 1.17
CA PRO A 193 -23.58 8.06 2.36
C PRO A 193 -24.44 7.75 3.59
N PRO A 194 -23.86 7.22 4.69
CA PRO A 194 -24.62 6.84 5.88
C PRO A 194 -25.02 8.04 6.76
N THR A 195 -24.41 9.21 6.54
CA THR A 195 -24.62 10.43 7.32
C THR A 195 -24.55 11.66 6.41
N GLU A 196 -25.10 12.80 6.84
CA GLU A 196 -24.93 14.07 6.11
C GLU A 196 -23.45 14.49 5.98
N THR A 197 -22.60 14.22 6.97
CA THR A 197 -21.16 14.49 6.86
C THR A 197 -20.49 13.69 5.73
N HIS A 198 -20.71 12.36 5.67
CA HIS A 198 -20.26 11.55 4.53
C HIS A 198 -20.78 12.08 3.18
N LYS A 199 -22.04 12.52 3.13
CA LYS A 199 -22.63 13.08 1.92
C LYS A 199 -21.90 14.35 1.50
N ALA A 200 -21.57 15.24 2.43
CA ALA A 200 -20.76 16.44 2.15
C ALA A 200 -19.36 16.07 1.64
N VAL A 201 -18.69 15.11 2.28
CA VAL A 201 -17.37 14.61 1.84
C VAL A 201 -17.44 14.04 0.43
N PHE A 202 -18.41 13.16 0.14
CA PHE A 202 -18.55 12.53 -1.19
C PHE A 202 -18.94 13.55 -2.25
N HIS A 203 -19.79 14.52 -1.90
CA HIS A 203 -20.14 15.63 -2.78
C HIS A 203 -18.90 16.43 -3.15
N TRP A 204 -18.09 16.84 -2.16
CA TRP A 204 -16.84 17.55 -2.40
C TRP A 204 -15.89 16.79 -3.33
N VAL A 205 -15.66 15.49 -3.09
CA VAL A 205 -14.76 14.69 -3.96
C VAL A 205 -15.28 14.60 -5.40
N THR A 206 -16.61 14.59 -5.59
CA THR A 206 -17.22 14.33 -6.90
C THR A 206 -17.49 15.60 -7.72
N GLN A 207 -17.87 16.69 -7.05
CA GLN A 207 -18.31 17.95 -7.63
C GLN A 207 -17.39 19.13 -7.30
N GLY A 208 -16.56 19.03 -6.26
CA GLY A 208 -15.77 20.15 -5.74
C GLY A 208 -16.52 20.95 -4.69
N TRP A 209 -16.04 22.16 -4.40
CA TRP A 209 -16.66 23.09 -3.48
C TRP A 209 -16.92 24.42 -4.21
N ASP A 210 -18.19 24.78 -4.41
CA ASP A 210 -18.57 25.91 -5.26
C ASP A 210 -18.07 27.26 -4.72
N SER A 211 -18.14 27.47 -3.40
CA SER A 211 -17.58 28.63 -2.73
C SER A 211 -17.09 28.28 -1.32
N VAL A 212 -15.84 28.60 -1.02
CA VAL A 212 -15.23 28.33 0.28
C VAL A 212 -15.77 29.35 1.28
N PRO A 213 -16.43 28.93 2.38
CA PRO A 213 -16.88 29.86 3.43
C PRO A 213 -15.73 30.69 4.00
N THR A 214 -16.01 31.91 4.45
CA THR A 214 -15.00 32.75 5.11
C THR A 214 -14.54 32.16 6.45
N GLU A 215 -15.47 31.57 7.19
CA GLU A 215 -15.22 30.95 8.49
C GLU A 215 -15.21 29.41 8.39
N PRO A 216 -14.40 28.72 9.20
CA PRO A 216 -14.40 27.27 9.25
C PRO A 216 -15.78 26.72 9.67
N PRO A 217 -16.28 25.66 9.00
CA PRO A 217 -17.46 24.92 9.47
C PRO A 217 -17.29 24.36 10.89
N ILE A 218 -18.37 23.86 11.51
CA ILE A 218 -18.31 23.23 12.85
C ILE A 218 -17.86 21.77 12.77
N ASP A 219 -18.30 21.03 11.75
CA ASP A 219 -18.00 19.60 11.58
C ASP A 219 -16.54 19.37 11.15
N GLU A 220 -15.81 18.52 11.88
CA GLU A 220 -14.37 18.29 11.69
C GLU A 220 -14.00 17.81 10.28
N ALA A 221 -14.83 16.96 9.66
CA ALA A 221 -14.59 16.48 8.31
C ALA A 221 -14.66 17.63 7.30
N THR A 222 -15.67 18.49 7.44
CA THR A 222 -15.84 19.67 6.59
C THR A 222 -14.85 20.79 6.91
N LYS A 223 -14.37 20.92 8.15
CA LYS A 223 -13.25 21.82 8.52
C LYS A 223 -11.97 21.46 7.79
N LEU A 224 -11.61 20.18 7.74
CA LEU A 224 -10.43 19.74 6.99
C LEU A 224 -10.56 20.10 5.51
N ILE A 225 -11.73 19.84 4.91
CA ILE A 225 -11.96 20.19 3.51
C ILE A 225 -11.89 21.70 3.29
N TRP A 226 -12.50 22.49 4.18
CA TRP A 226 -12.39 23.95 4.17
C TRP A 226 -10.93 24.41 4.20
N ALA A 227 -10.10 23.81 5.06
CA ALA A 227 -8.68 24.15 5.17
C ALA A 227 -7.90 23.81 3.89
N LEU A 228 -8.19 22.66 3.26
CA LEU A 228 -7.60 22.28 1.97
C LEU A 228 -7.98 23.27 0.86
N GLU A 229 -9.26 23.66 0.78
CA GLU A 229 -9.74 24.60 -0.23
C GLU A 229 -9.15 26.01 0.00
N THR A 230 -9.09 26.46 1.25
CA THR A 230 -8.47 27.73 1.64
C THR A 230 -6.98 27.74 1.34
N ALA A 231 -6.29 26.61 1.50
CA ALA A 231 -4.87 26.50 1.20
C ALA A 231 -4.55 26.74 -0.29
N LYS A 232 -5.50 26.55 -1.22
CA LYS A 232 -5.27 26.79 -2.66
C LYS A 232 -4.98 28.25 -2.98
N THR A 233 -5.47 29.19 -2.17
CA THR A 233 -5.33 30.63 -2.39
C THR A 233 -4.64 31.37 -1.23
N ALA A 234 -4.37 30.69 -0.11
CA ALA A 234 -3.75 31.29 1.06
C ALA A 234 -2.29 31.73 0.81
N THR A 235 -1.93 32.87 1.42
CA THR A 235 -0.60 33.47 1.35
C THR A 235 -0.08 33.86 2.74
N GLY A 236 1.20 34.18 2.84
CA GLY A 236 1.81 34.68 4.08
C GLY A 236 1.65 33.73 5.27
N LYS A 237 1.30 34.30 6.44
CA LYS A 237 1.19 33.58 7.73
C LYS A 237 0.01 32.62 7.79
N THR A 238 -1.07 32.86 7.03
CA THR A 238 -2.24 31.98 6.98
C THR A 238 -1.88 30.55 6.58
N ARG A 239 -0.85 30.39 5.73
CA ARG A 239 -0.34 29.08 5.32
C ARG A 239 0.11 28.22 6.50
N LEU A 240 0.80 28.84 7.47
CA LEU A 240 1.34 28.13 8.64
C LEU A 240 0.22 27.80 9.64
N ALA A 241 -0.75 28.70 9.81
CA ALA A 241 -1.93 28.45 10.63
C ALA A 241 -2.76 27.27 10.09
N LEU A 242 -2.96 27.21 8.76
CA LEU A 242 -3.66 26.08 8.14
C LEU A 242 -2.98 24.73 8.42
N ILE A 243 -1.65 24.69 8.45
CA ILE A 243 -0.90 23.46 8.77
C ILE A 243 -1.07 23.07 10.23
N ARG A 244 -0.87 24.01 11.16
CA ARG A 244 -0.87 23.75 12.61
C ARG A 244 -2.27 23.48 13.14
N ASP A 245 -3.24 24.30 12.75
CA ASP A 245 -4.57 24.31 13.36
C ASP A 245 -5.49 23.24 12.76
N TYR A 246 -5.23 22.81 11.52
CA TYR A 246 -6.08 21.85 10.79
C TYR A 246 -5.33 20.58 10.37
N GLY A 247 -4.07 20.42 10.78
CA GLY A 247 -3.29 19.21 10.54
C GLY A 247 -3.02 18.93 9.05
N LEU A 248 -2.92 19.96 8.20
CA LEU A 248 -2.62 19.76 6.78
C LEU A 248 -1.24 19.12 6.61
N THR A 249 -1.24 17.99 5.89
CA THR A 249 -0.01 17.24 5.60
C THR A 249 0.68 17.76 4.34
N HIS A 250 1.94 17.34 4.13
CA HIS A 250 2.70 17.78 2.96
C HIS A 250 2.06 17.33 1.63
N GLU A 251 1.24 16.28 1.62
CA GLU A 251 0.48 15.85 0.45
C GLU A 251 -0.73 16.74 0.14
N MET A 252 -1.24 17.48 1.14
CA MET A 252 -2.46 18.29 1.04
C MET A 252 -2.20 19.76 0.65
N ILE A 253 -0.98 20.24 0.85
CA ILE A 253 -0.63 21.64 0.59
C ILE A 253 -0.14 21.90 -0.85
N PRO A 254 -0.29 23.12 -1.38
CA PRO A 254 0.26 23.52 -2.67
C PRO A 254 1.77 23.24 -2.79
N THR A 255 2.21 22.79 -3.97
CA THR A 255 3.62 22.47 -4.22
C THR A 255 4.55 23.68 -4.06
N GLU A 256 4.07 24.89 -4.35
CA GLU A 256 4.81 26.13 -4.18
C GLU A 256 5.25 26.35 -2.73
N TRP A 257 4.42 25.98 -1.75
CA TRP A 257 4.72 26.15 -0.32
C TRP A 257 5.90 25.30 0.13
N LYS A 258 6.17 24.19 -0.57
CA LYS A 258 7.24 23.24 -0.24
C LYS A 258 8.65 23.77 -0.53
N LYS A 259 8.76 24.99 -1.08
CA LYS A 259 10.03 25.71 -1.28
C LYS A 259 10.47 26.44 -0.01
N ASP A 260 9.55 26.66 0.94
CA ASP A 260 9.79 27.51 2.12
C ASP A 260 10.17 26.68 3.34
N ALA A 261 11.23 27.08 4.05
CA ALA A 261 11.70 26.40 5.26
C ALA A 261 10.66 26.44 6.40
N GLU A 262 9.99 27.58 6.59
CA GLU A 262 8.97 27.76 7.64
C GLU A 262 7.76 26.82 7.46
N VAL A 263 7.41 26.50 6.21
CA VAL A 263 6.35 25.54 5.91
C VAL A 263 6.76 24.14 6.34
N TRP A 264 8.00 23.73 6.03
CA TRP A 264 8.52 22.43 6.48
C TRP A 264 8.70 22.36 7.99
N GLU A 265 9.02 23.47 8.64
CA GLU A 265 9.09 23.55 10.11
C GLU A 265 7.72 23.30 10.74
N ALA A 266 6.67 23.97 10.25
CA ALA A 266 5.30 23.73 10.69
C ALA A 266 4.86 22.28 10.42
N LEU A 267 5.18 21.73 9.25
CA LEU A 267 4.86 20.33 8.92
C LEU A 267 5.56 19.34 9.86
N LEU A 268 6.82 19.59 10.22
CA LEU A 268 7.61 18.74 11.12
C LEU A 268 7.05 18.67 12.54
N GLU A 269 6.16 19.57 12.95
CA GLU A 269 5.53 19.57 14.28
C GLU A 269 4.81 18.25 14.56
N HIS A 270 4.08 17.74 13.57
CA HIS A 270 3.25 16.52 13.67
C HIS A 270 3.48 15.53 12.52
N MET A 271 4.63 15.61 11.83
CA MET A 271 4.92 14.75 10.68
C MET A 271 5.11 13.29 11.11
N PRO A 272 4.40 12.33 10.49
CA PRO A 272 4.66 10.91 10.73
C PRO A 272 6.10 10.52 10.35
N MET A 273 6.73 9.65 11.15
CA MET A 273 8.12 9.23 10.98
C MET A 273 8.46 8.78 9.55
N THR A 274 7.63 7.95 8.92
CA THR A 274 7.85 7.50 7.53
C THR A 274 7.82 8.66 6.53
N ALA A 275 6.94 9.65 6.72
CA ALA A 275 6.89 10.84 5.88
C ALA A 275 8.14 11.71 6.10
N MET A 276 8.60 11.84 7.35
CA MET A 276 9.82 12.57 7.70
C MET A 276 11.06 11.95 7.03
N ILE A 277 11.28 10.65 7.19
CA ILE A 277 12.41 9.92 6.58
C ILE A 277 12.46 10.14 5.05
N ARG A 278 11.30 10.04 4.39
CA ARG A 278 11.21 10.19 2.93
C ARG A 278 11.44 11.63 2.44
N ASN A 279 11.32 12.62 3.32
CA ASN A 279 11.46 14.03 2.97
C ASN A 279 12.75 14.67 3.49
N LEU A 280 13.64 13.95 4.19
CA LEU A 280 14.89 14.51 4.74
C LEU A 280 15.70 15.29 3.69
N ALA A 281 15.89 14.74 2.49
CA ALA A 281 16.60 15.42 1.41
C ALA A 281 15.94 16.75 1.00
N THR A 282 14.61 16.79 0.95
CA THR A 282 13.86 18.01 0.66
C THR A 282 14.00 19.03 1.77
N ILE A 283 13.87 18.61 3.02
CA ILE A 283 13.94 19.48 4.21
C ILE A 283 15.36 20.07 4.37
N THR A 284 16.40 19.30 4.05
CA THR A 284 17.78 19.80 3.95
C THR A 284 17.93 20.81 2.82
N ARG A 285 17.40 20.51 1.63
CA ARG A 285 17.52 21.38 0.45
C ARG A 285 16.88 22.75 0.65
N VAL A 286 15.75 22.83 1.34
CA VAL A 286 15.11 24.13 1.69
C VAL A 286 15.80 24.86 2.83
N GLY A 287 16.86 24.27 3.41
CA GLY A 287 17.68 24.90 4.42
C GLY A 287 17.11 24.83 5.85
N LEU A 288 16.17 23.94 6.14
CA LEU A 288 15.69 23.77 7.52
C LEU A 288 16.64 22.89 8.36
N LEU A 289 17.15 21.81 7.76
CA LEU A 289 18.19 20.98 8.39
C LEU A 289 19.58 21.55 8.11
N LYS A 290 19.99 22.54 8.90
CA LYS A 290 21.36 23.07 8.92
C LYS A 290 22.16 22.43 10.05
N PRO A 291 23.50 22.31 9.94
CA PRO A 291 24.33 21.87 11.04
C PRO A 291 23.97 22.60 12.34
N LEU A 292 23.74 21.83 13.42
CA LEU A 292 23.39 22.33 14.75
C LEU A 292 22.03 23.06 14.86
N SER A 293 21.13 22.94 13.87
CA SER A 293 19.80 23.54 13.99
C SER A 293 18.90 22.79 15.00
N VAL A 294 17.93 23.51 15.55
CA VAL A 294 16.89 22.90 16.42
C VAL A 294 16.12 21.81 15.68
N ALA A 295 15.85 22.02 14.38
CA ALA A 295 15.18 21.03 13.54
C ALA A 295 15.98 19.72 13.41
N VAL A 296 17.32 19.79 13.28
CA VAL A 296 18.16 18.57 13.29
C VAL A 296 18.03 17.84 14.62
N SER A 297 18.10 18.56 15.75
CA SER A 297 17.96 17.95 17.07
C SER A 297 16.61 17.26 17.25
N LYS A 298 15.53 17.87 16.76
CA LYS A 298 14.20 17.26 16.74
C LYS A 298 14.17 15.98 15.90
N VAL A 299 14.61 16.04 14.65
CA VAL A 299 14.63 14.88 13.74
C VAL A 299 15.45 13.74 14.33
N VAL A 300 16.62 14.02 14.90
CA VAL A 300 17.46 13.00 15.54
C VAL A 300 16.77 12.38 16.75
N LYS A 301 16.06 13.17 17.56
CA LYS A 301 15.29 12.64 18.69
C LYS A 301 14.20 11.68 18.21
N GLU A 302 13.38 12.09 17.25
CA GLU A 302 12.27 11.29 16.70
C GLU A 302 12.77 9.99 16.04
N LEU A 303 13.94 10.00 15.39
CA LEU A 303 14.51 8.80 14.76
C LEU A 303 15.12 7.81 15.76
N ASN A 304 15.40 8.25 16.99
CA ASN A 304 15.92 7.39 18.06
C ASN A 304 14.83 6.95 19.05
N ASP A 305 13.57 7.31 18.80
CA ASP A 305 12.43 6.84 19.59
C ASP A 305 12.05 5.43 19.12
N VAL A 306 12.58 4.41 19.81
CA VAL A 306 12.41 2.97 19.51
C VAL A 306 11.40 2.34 20.45
#